data_AF-A0A267H469-F1
#
_entry.id   AF-A0A267H469-F1
#
_cell.length_a   1.000
_cell.length_b   1.000
_cell.length_c   1.000
_cell.angle_alpha   90.00
_cell.angle_beta   90.00
_cell.angle_gamma   90.00
#
_symmetry.space_group_name_H-M   'P 1'
#
loop_
_entity.id
_entity.type
_entity.pdbx_description
1 polymer ?
#
loop_
_entity_poly.entity_id
_entity_poly.type
_entity_poly.pdbx_seq_one_letter_code
_entity_poly.pdbx_strand_id
1 'polypeptide(L)'
;MATAAWLLLPLSLLLVLSQVVHGYHYVGCYRDAGNRDLSVLASRGSMSVGKCNHVCTSRHFRFFGVQARKECWCGNSYGKYGAKPSRDCRDRCSGKSSEICGGRWRNSIYTTDITSGMHYIGCFVDNGVRDLSHLGGHGGMTINKCKNICKSRGYAFFGVQYADQCFCDNSYGKYGARSDSECNMHCNGDRSSLCGGPWRNNVYATGLKATVSISATGKPIRDSIAAKVRSMSAAIPAGVVCSSCLITSFRRQNVIHRSDSFPVSQLNARMSHYPASARNKLKALHFGANAKTTFEDSKIDIRPNHASKNTYFGIAHRSNNHIRLGMISTIITATLVHKFNVFNKRVCRKVFFWNRCKNHAIKQRRGYNGNEIRQIDAALQSETMRVFTENLGHIHV
;
A
#
# COMPACT_ATOMS: atom_id res chain seq x y z
N MET A 1 -14.46 37.69 49.42
CA MET A 1 -13.41 36.72 49.75
C MET A 1 -13.56 35.51 48.84
N ALA A 2 -12.73 35.39 47.80
CA ALA A 2 -12.49 34.15 47.05
C ALA A 2 -11.19 34.35 46.26
N THR A 3 -10.08 33.86 46.79
CA THR A 3 -8.76 33.95 46.17
C THR A 3 -8.59 32.82 45.16
N ALA A 4 -8.32 33.17 43.91
CA ALA A 4 -7.98 32.20 42.86
C ALA A 4 -6.56 31.69 43.10
N ALA A 5 -6.43 30.45 43.56
CA ALA A 5 -5.16 29.76 43.69
C ALA A 5 -4.68 29.30 42.31
N TRP A 6 -3.67 29.98 41.76
CA TRP A 6 -2.91 29.49 40.61
C TRP A 6 -2.00 28.36 41.10
N LEU A 7 -2.41 27.11 40.86
CA LEU A 7 -1.57 25.94 41.07
C LEU A 7 -0.40 25.99 40.06
N LEU A 8 0.73 26.52 40.51
CA LEU A 8 2.02 26.36 39.84
C LEU A 8 2.43 24.89 39.95
N LEU A 9 2.21 24.13 38.89
CA LEU A 9 2.81 22.80 38.76
C LEU A 9 4.34 22.94 38.74
N PRO A 10 5.08 22.10 39.49
CA PRO A 10 6.52 22.23 39.63
C PRO A 10 7.21 22.08 38.27
N LEU A 11 8.21 22.92 38.01
CA LEU A 11 9.00 22.95 36.76
C LEU A 11 9.69 21.60 36.45
N SER A 12 9.73 20.67 37.40
CA SER A 12 10.17 19.28 37.22
C SER A 12 9.15 18.39 36.49
N LEU A 13 7.89 18.80 36.37
CA LEU A 13 6.84 18.05 35.65
C LEU A 13 6.67 18.49 34.17
N LEU A 14 7.32 19.58 33.76
CA LEU A 14 7.34 20.06 32.37
C LEU A 14 8.37 19.35 31.48
N LEU A 15 9.20 18.47 32.03
CA LEU A 15 10.26 17.75 31.29
C LEU A 15 9.91 16.29 30.92
N VAL A 16 8.70 15.81 31.20
CA VAL A 16 8.29 14.42 30.90
C VAL A 16 7.41 14.29 29.63
N LEU A 17 7.31 15.34 28.80
CA LEU A 17 6.46 15.35 27.59
C LEU A 17 7.20 15.42 26.23
N SER A 18 8.48 15.06 26.14
CA SER A 18 9.24 15.22 24.87
C SER A 18 10.00 13.99 24.33
N GLN A 19 9.57 12.76 24.63
CA GLN A 19 10.27 11.56 24.09
C GLN A 19 9.45 10.64 23.17
N VAL A 20 8.38 11.12 22.52
CA VAL A 20 7.62 10.32 21.53
C VAL A 20 7.63 10.95 20.13
N VAL A 21 8.78 11.44 19.67
CA VAL A 21 8.89 12.17 18.39
C VAL A 21 9.54 11.33 17.27
N HIS A 22 10.14 10.19 17.60
CA HIS A 22 10.84 9.36 16.62
C HIS A 22 10.35 7.90 16.66
N GLY A 23 10.24 7.23 15.51
CA GLY A 23 9.61 5.90 15.37
C GLY A 23 10.35 4.78 16.11
N TYR A 24 11.51 5.12 16.65
CA TYR A 24 12.41 4.32 17.44
C TYR A 24 12.46 4.81 18.89
N HIS A 25 12.58 3.87 19.83
CA HIS A 25 12.65 4.18 21.25
C HIS A 25 14.08 4.03 21.76
N TYR A 26 14.60 5.04 22.46
CA TYR A 26 15.92 4.94 23.10
C TYR A 26 15.87 3.90 24.22
N VAL A 27 16.73 2.90 24.14
CA VAL A 27 16.81 1.83 25.13
C VAL A 27 17.81 2.18 26.22
N GLY A 28 18.97 2.71 25.84
CA GLY A 28 20.03 3.02 26.80
C GLY A 28 21.42 3.03 26.18
N CYS A 29 22.40 3.30 27.04
CA CYS A 29 23.81 3.26 26.68
C CYS A 29 24.40 1.89 26.99
N TYR A 30 25.08 1.26 26.04
CA TYR A 30 25.63 -0.09 26.18
C TYR A 30 27.10 -0.13 25.78
N ARG A 31 27.86 -0.98 26.47
CA ARG A 31 29.27 -1.20 26.16
C ARG A 31 29.41 -1.99 24.85
N ASP A 32 30.36 -1.57 24.02
CA ASP A 32 30.81 -2.33 22.87
C ASP A 32 32.25 -2.84 23.07
N ALA A 33 32.66 -3.86 22.33
CA ALA A 33 33.98 -4.48 22.40
C ALA A 33 34.38 -5.13 21.05
N GLY A 34 35.58 -5.72 20.98
CA GLY A 34 36.14 -6.28 19.74
C GLY A 34 35.20 -7.25 19.01
N ASN A 35 34.52 -8.13 19.76
CA ASN A 35 33.35 -8.83 19.23
C ASN A 35 32.11 -7.96 19.44
N ARG A 36 31.61 -7.35 18.38
CA ARG A 36 30.67 -6.22 18.44
C ARG A 36 29.37 -6.55 19.17
N ASP A 37 28.83 -5.59 19.92
CA ASP A 37 27.55 -5.74 20.64
C ASP A 37 26.35 -5.82 19.68
N LEU A 38 26.39 -5.06 18.59
CA LEU A 38 25.50 -5.18 17.44
C LEU A 38 26.29 -5.75 16.26
N SER A 39 25.76 -6.78 15.60
CA SER A 39 26.51 -7.64 14.70
C SER A 39 26.85 -7.03 13.34
N VAL A 40 26.14 -6.00 12.89
CA VAL A 40 26.27 -5.46 11.53
C VAL A 40 26.58 -3.98 11.55
N LEU A 41 27.72 -3.58 10.96
CA LEU A 41 27.98 -2.18 10.64
C LEU A 41 27.17 -1.80 9.39
N ALA A 42 26.15 -0.97 9.57
CA ALA A 42 25.18 -0.66 8.53
C ALA A 42 25.64 0.48 7.61
N SER A 43 26.23 1.53 8.21
CA SER A 43 26.76 2.69 7.50
C SER A 43 27.70 3.52 8.38
N ARG A 44 28.48 4.41 7.76
CA ARG A 44 29.39 5.38 8.40
C ARG A 44 29.20 6.78 7.79
N GLY A 45 29.75 7.80 8.45
CA GLY A 45 29.88 9.16 7.88
C GLY A 45 29.01 10.19 8.60
N SER A 46 28.35 11.08 7.85
CA SER A 46 27.35 12.02 8.39
C SER A 46 26.16 11.23 8.93
N MET A 47 26.08 11.08 10.26
CA MET A 47 25.14 10.20 10.95
C MET A 47 24.10 10.98 11.73
N SER A 48 22.89 10.42 11.80
CA SER A 48 21.82 10.82 12.71
C SER A 48 21.13 9.55 13.23
N VAL A 49 20.43 9.65 14.35
CA VAL A 49 19.67 8.53 14.92
C VAL A 49 18.60 8.05 13.92
N GLY A 50 17.90 9.00 13.27
CA GLY A 50 16.90 8.70 12.24
C GLY A 50 17.47 8.00 11.02
N LYS A 51 18.63 8.42 10.53
CA LYS A 51 19.33 7.77 9.41
C LYS A 51 19.68 6.33 9.77
N CYS A 52 20.18 6.09 10.99
CA CYS A 52 20.52 4.74 11.42
C CYS A 52 19.29 3.85 11.56
N ASN A 53 18.20 4.37 12.15
CA ASN A 53 16.92 3.66 12.21
C ASN A 53 16.43 3.25 10.81
N HIS A 54 16.48 4.17 9.84
CA HIS A 54 16.03 3.90 8.47
C HIS A 54 16.81 2.75 7.84
N VAL A 55 18.15 2.78 7.91
CA VAL A 55 19.00 1.73 7.34
C VAL A 55 18.82 0.38 8.04
N CYS A 56 18.67 0.37 9.37
CA CYS A 56 18.48 -0.88 10.10
C CYS A 56 17.07 -1.47 9.93
N THR A 57 16.06 -0.61 9.81
CA THR A 57 14.68 -1.03 9.53
C THR A 57 14.56 -1.61 8.12
N SER A 58 15.18 -0.99 7.10
CA SER A 58 15.16 -1.50 5.72
C SER A 58 15.89 -2.84 5.56
N ARG A 59 16.77 -3.18 6.51
CA ARG A 59 17.46 -4.48 6.60
C ARG A 59 16.82 -5.44 7.62
N HIS A 60 15.63 -5.12 8.12
CA HIS A 60 14.84 -5.95 9.04
C HIS A 60 15.49 -6.25 10.41
N PHE A 61 16.36 -5.37 10.92
CA PHE A 61 16.93 -5.52 12.25
C PHE A 61 16.03 -4.94 13.34
N ARG A 62 15.93 -5.62 14.49
CA ARG A 62 15.09 -5.22 15.63
C ARG A 62 15.66 -4.06 16.44
N PHE A 63 16.98 -3.89 16.39
CA PHE A 63 17.70 -2.87 17.14
C PHE A 63 18.73 -2.19 16.26
N PHE A 64 19.03 -0.96 16.61
CA PHE A 64 20.17 -0.26 16.07
C PHE A 64 20.90 0.50 17.16
N GLY A 65 22.15 0.81 16.89
CA GLY A 65 23.02 1.54 17.77
C GLY A 65 23.82 2.55 16.98
N VAL A 66 23.87 3.77 17.49
CA VAL A 66 24.78 4.79 16.97
C VAL A 66 26.00 4.89 17.87
N GLN A 67 27.19 4.92 17.26
CA GLN A 67 28.47 4.87 17.95
C GLN A 67 29.45 5.91 17.41
N ALA A 68 30.27 6.45 18.32
CA ALA A 68 31.41 7.31 18.00
C ALA A 68 31.07 8.40 16.98
N ARG A 69 29.91 9.03 17.15
CA ARG A 69 29.38 10.15 16.33
C ARG A 69 28.94 9.80 14.91
N LYS A 70 29.57 8.79 14.28
CA LYS A 70 29.52 8.58 12.83
C LYS A 70 29.09 7.19 12.38
N GLU A 71 29.00 6.22 13.30
CA GLU A 71 28.74 4.83 12.95
C GLU A 71 27.31 4.44 13.26
N CYS A 72 26.72 3.64 12.37
CA CYS A 72 25.43 3.01 12.55
C CYS A 72 25.60 1.49 12.56
N TRP A 73 25.17 0.87 13.64
CA TRP A 73 25.20 -0.57 13.85
C TRP A 73 23.78 -1.11 13.94
N CYS A 74 23.54 -2.29 13.36
CA CYS A 74 22.26 -3.00 13.44
C CYS A 74 22.44 -4.39 14.05
N GLY A 75 21.38 -4.90 14.67
CA GLY A 75 21.36 -6.24 15.24
C GLY A 75 19.98 -6.67 15.69
N ASN A 76 19.84 -7.96 15.95
CA ASN A 76 18.61 -8.54 16.51
C ASN A 76 18.72 -8.84 18.02
N SER A 77 19.90 -8.57 18.58
CA SER A 77 20.24 -8.66 20.00
C SER A 77 21.24 -7.55 20.32
N TYR A 78 21.30 -7.12 21.58
CA TYR A 78 22.25 -6.14 22.11
C TYR A 78 22.51 -6.43 23.59
N GLY A 79 23.44 -5.71 24.19
CA GLY A 79 23.69 -5.73 25.63
C GLY A 79 24.59 -6.88 26.10
N LYS A 80 25.33 -7.51 25.18
CA LYS A 80 26.27 -8.60 25.49
C LYS A 80 27.28 -8.20 26.58
N TYR A 81 27.67 -6.92 26.63
CA TYR A 81 28.65 -6.41 27.58
C TYR A 81 28.05 -5.51 28.67
N GLY A 82 26.72 -5.52 28.80
CA GLY A 82 25.98 -4.79 29.82
C GLY A 82 25.78 -3.31 29.52
N ALA A 83 24.82 -2.73 30.24
CA ALA A 83 24.51 -1.32 30.20
C ALA A 83 25.63 -0.47 30.82
N LYS A 84 25.68 0.79 30.41
CA LYS A 84 26.58 1.82 30.93
C LYS A 84 25.79 3.07 31.27
N PRO A 85 26.35 3.94 32.14
CA PRO A 85 25.71 5.21 32.43
C PRO A 85 25.48 5.99 31.13
N SER A 86 24.30 6.60 30.95
CA SER A 86 23.97 7.41 29.76
C SER A 86 25.01 8.49 29.47
N ARG A 87 25.75 8.89 30.51
CA ARG A 87 26.85 9.84 30.50
C ARG A 87 28.02 9.43 29.59
N ASP A 88 28.20 8.13 29.37
CA ASP A 88 29.23 7.54 28.51
C ASP A 88 28.83 7.57 27.02
N CYS A 89 27.55 7.82 26.74
CA CYS A 89 27.00 7.92 25.40
C CYS A 89 26.54 9.35 25.12
N ARG A 90 27.46 10.33 25.12
CA ARG A 90 27.11 11.76 24.92
C ARG A 90 27.74 12.39 23.68
N ASP A 91 28.32 11.57 22.81
CA ASP A 91 28.90 12.04 21.57
C ASP A 91 27.82 12.60 20.65
N ARG A 92 27.98 13.82 20.15
CA ARG A 92 27.03 14.42 19.21
C ARG A 92 27.14 13.78 17.83
N CYS A 93 26.00 13.46 17.23
CA CYS A 93 25.94 12.88 15.89
C CYS A 93 26.60 13.80 14.85
N SER A 94 27.42 13.24 13.96
CA SER A 94 28.18 13.99 12.96
C SER A 94 27.30 14.66 11.89
N GLY A 95 26.12 14.11 11.62
CA GLY A 95 25.16 14.63 10.64
C GLY A 95 23.98 15.40 11.25
N LYS A 96 23.82 15.37 12.58
CA LYS A 96 22.79 16.11 13.31
C LYS A 96 23.23 16.38 14.75
N SER A 97 23.91 17.50 14.97
CA SER A 97 24.56 17.82 16.26
C SER A 97 23.60 18.00 17.45
N SER A 98 22.30 18.14 17.20
CA SER A 98 21.24 18.13 18.21
C SER A 98 20.93 16.73 18.76
N GLU A 99 21.45 15.67 18.15
CA GLU A 99 21.24 14.28 18.56
C GLU A 99 22.49 13.66 19.18
N ILE A 100 22.26 12.58 19.95
CA ILE A 100 23.30 11.83 20.65
C ILE A 100 23.56 10.49 19.94
N CYS A 101 24.82 10.26 19.59
CA CYS A 101 25.34 9.14 18.82
C CYS A 101 26.41 8.32 19.56
N GLY A 102 26.05 7.84 20.75
CA GLY A 102 26.86 6.91 21.52
C GLY A 102 28.12 7.56 22.10
N GLY A 103 29.21 6.80 22.08
CA GLY A 103 30.53 7.19 22.58
C GLY A 103 31.60 6.27 22.01
N ARG A 104 32.87 6.49 22.36
CA ARG A 104 33.94 5.55 22.02
C ARG A 104 33.67 4.19 22.68
N TRP A 105 33.48 3.14 21.88
CA TRP A 105 33.06 1.80 22.35
C TRP A 105 31.79 1.81 23.21
N ARG A 106 30.86 2.72 22.88
CA ARG A 106 29.58 2.88 23.56
C ARG A 106 28.49 3.08 22.52
N ASN A 107 27.48 2.21 22.54
CA ASN A 107 26.32 2.31 21.68
C ASN A 107 25.19 3.01 22.42
N SER A 108 24.66 4.10 21.85
CA SER A 108 23.29 4.51 22.18
C SER A 108 22.35 3.58 21.43
N ILE A 109 21.73 2.64 22.14
CA ILE A 109 20.85 1.61 21.57
C ILE A 109 19.42 2.14 21.47
N TYR A 110 18.77 1.81 20.36
CA TYR A 110 17.40 2.12 20.08
C TYR A 110 16.67 0.89 19.54
N THR A 111 15.38 0.80 19.81
CA THR A 111 14.48 -0.16 19.17
C THR A 111 14.16 0.34 17.76
N THR A 112 14.13 -0.51 16.74
CA THR A 112 13.65 -0.07 15.41
C THR A 112 12.13 0.07 15.38
N ASP A 113 11.63 0.61 14.28
CA ASP A 113 10.18 0.73 14.04
C ASP A 113 9.48 -0.66 14.09
N ILE A 114 10.20 -1.74 13.76
CA ILE A 114 9.73 -3.15 13.82
C ILE A 114 9.22 -3.51 15.22
N THR A 115 9.86 -2.98 16.26
CA THR A 115 9.49 -3.19 17.66
C THR A 115 8.47 -2.16 18.18
N SER A 116 8.33 -1.00 17.52
CA SER A 116 7.33 0.04 17.84
C SER A 116 6.00 -0.11 17.06
N GLY A 117 5.91 -1.16 16.24
CA GLY A 117 4.77 -1.52 15.41
C GLY A 117 4.68 -0.76 14.08
N MET A 118 5.44 0.32 13.88
CA MET A 118 5.44 1.05 12.61
C MET A 118 6.35 0.35 11.61
N HIS A 119 5.99 0.26 10.33
CA HIS A 119 6.88 -0.39 9.36
C HIS A 119 6.75 0.21 7.97
N TYR A 120 7.88 0.50 7.32
CA TYR A 120 7.91 1.00 5.94
C TYR A 120 7.56 -0.09 4.93
N ILE A 121 6.54 0.13 4.11
CA ILE A 121 6.05 -0.85 3.14
C ILE A 121 6.66 -0.61 1.75
N GLY A 122 6.82 0.65 1.36
CA GLY A 122 7.39 1.02 0.06
C GLY A 122 6.84 2.32 -0.50
N CYS A 123 7.31 2.64 -1.72
CA CYS A 123 6.84 3.75 -2.53
C CYS A 123 5.67 3.34 -3.42
N PHE A 124 4.56 4.09 -3.41
CA PHE A 124 3.34 3.79 -4.16
C PHE A 124 2.86 4.99 -4.99
N VAL A 125 2.31 4.69 -6.16
CA VAL A 125 1.71 5.71 -7.04
C VAL A 125 0.43 6.24 -6.39
N ASP A 126 0.25 7.56 -6.48
CA ASP A 126 -1.01 8.23 -6.14
C ASP A 126 -1.60 8.96 -7.36
N ASN A 127 -2.88 9.31 -7.29
CA ASN A 127 -3.56 10.16 -8.27
C ASN A 127 -4.77 10.90 -7.66
N GLY A 128 -5.56 11.60 -8.48
CA GLY A 128 -6.71 12.37 -8.01
C GLY A 128 -7.77 11.60 -7.22
N VAL A 129 -7.93 10.28 -7.44
CA VAL A 129 -8.87 9.41 -6.70
C VAL A 129 -8.26 8.88 -5.40
N ARG A 130 -6.97 9.14 -5.18
CA ARG A 130 -6.17 8.78 -4.01
C ARG A 130 -5.93 7.28 -3.83
N ASP A 131 -4.69 6.94 -3.46
CA ASP A 131 -4.29 5.59 -3.05
C ASP A 131 -4.67 5.33 -1.59
N LEU A 132 -4.48 6.32 -0.72
CA LEU A 132 -4.99 6.37 0.64
C LEU A 132 -5.99 7.53 0.71
N SER A 133 -7.28 7.23 0.91
CA SER A 133 -8.35 8.20 0.62
C SER A 133 -8.58 9.23 1.72
N HIS A 134 -8.12 8.99 2.95
CA HIS A 134 -8.47 9.84 4.09
C HIS A 134 -7.33 10.81 4.43
N LEU A 135 -7.57 12.11 4.34
CA LEU A 135 -6.56 13.11 4.69
C LEU A 135 -6.29 13.13 6.21
N GLY A 136 -5.05 12.86 6.58
CA GLY A 136 -4.55 12.97 7.95
C GLY A 136 -4.19 14.41 8.34
N GLY A 137 -3.78 15.23 7.36
CA GLY A 137 -3.48 16.66 7.54
C GLY A 137 -2.26 17.11 6.75
N HIS A 138 -1.85 18.36 6.97
CA HIS A 138 -0.67 18.99 6.36
C HIS A 138 0.18 19.75 7.40
N GLY A 139 1.32 20.29 6.96
CA GLY A 139 2.16 21.24 7.70
C GLY A 139 3.19 20.57 8.60
N GLY A 140 4.47 20.88 8.37
CA GLY A 140 5.58 20.41 9.20
C GLY A 140 5.56 18.89 9.37
N MET A 141 5.30 18.17 8.28
CA MET A 141 5.04 16.74 8.36
C MET A 141 6.28 15.96 8.80
N THR A 142 6.05 14.94 9.62
CA THR A 142 7.02 13.89 9.94
C THR A 142 6.34 12.53 9.82
N ILE A 143 7.12 11.47 9.64
CA ILE A 143 6.57 10.09 9.58
C ILE A 143 5.75 9.79 10.84
N ASN A 144 6.24 10.16 12.04
CA ASN A 144 5.54 9.87 13.29
C ASN A 144 4.30 10.73 13.51
N LYS A 145 4.33 12.00 13.06
CA LYS A 145 3.14 12.84 13.09
C LYS A 145 2.02 12.18 12.30
N CYS A 146 2.31 11.71 11.09
CA CYS A 146 1.31 11.01 10.28
C CYS A 146 0.86 9.68 10.90
N LYS A 147 1.82 8.86 11.38
CA LYS A 147 1.51 7.61 12.12
C LYS A 147 0.51 7.86 13.24
N ASN A 148 0.78 8.81 14.13
CA ASN A 148 -0.01 9.04 15.33
C ASN A 148 -1.43 9.50 14.98
N ILE A 149 -1.58 10.35 13.95
CA ILE A 149 -2.89 10.77 13.43
C ILE A 149 -3.68 9.57 12.89
N CYS A 150 -3.07 8.76 12.02
CA CYS A 150 -3.79 7.66 11.40
C CYS A 150 -4.08 6.54 12.40
N LYS A 151 -3.14 6.26 13.32
CA LYS A 151 -3.30 5.28 14.38
C LYS A 151 -4.41 5.66 15.36
N SER A 152 -4.48 6.92 15.80
CA SER A 152 -5.54 7.39 16.72
C SER A 152 -6.92 7.34 16.08
N ARG A 153 -6.99 7.46 14.75
CA ARG A 153 -8.22 7.30 13.95
C ARG A 153 -8.51 5.84 13.57
N GLY A 154 -7.74 4.87 14.06
CA GLY A 154 -7.98 3.44 13.83
C GLY A 154 -7.57 2.91 12.45
N TYR A 155 -6.80 3.66 11.67
CA TYR A 155 -6.35 3.22 10.35
C TYR A 155 -5.11 2.31 10.44
N ALA A 156 -5.13 1.20 9.68
CA ALA A 156 -4.04 0.23 9.63
C ALA A 156 -2.79 0.76 8.89
N PHE A 157 -2.97 1.70 7.96
CA PHE A 157 -1.90 2.24 7.13
C PHE A 157 -1.91 3.76 7.11
N PHE A 158 -0.75 4.33 6.84
CA PHE A 158 -0.59 5.73 6.55
C PHE A 158 0.41 5.94 5.42
N GLY A 159 0.26 7.05 4.71
CA GLY A 159 1.14 7.49 3.63
C GLY A 159 1.55 8.93 3.85
N VAL A 160 2.82 9.24 3.61
CA VAL A 160 3.31 10.61 3.54
C VAL A 160 3.62 10.96 2.08
N GLN A 161 3.19 12.15 1.66
CA GLN A 161 3.25 12.62 0.27
C GLN A 161 3.76 14.05 0.21
N TYR A 162 4.49 14.36 -0.86
CA TYR A 162 4.85 15.72 -1.25
C TYR A 162 5.47 16.55 -0.11
N ALA A 163 6.37 15.94 0.67
CA ALA A 163 7.05 16.49 1.84
C ALA A 163 6.17 16.88 3.04
N ASP A 164 4.88 17.13 2.86
CA ASP A 164 4.05 17.82 3.85
C ASP A 164 2.68 17.19 4.13
N GLN A 165 2.25 16.23 3.32
CA GLN A 165 0.90 15.69 3.39
C GLN A 165 0.91 14.32 4.09
N CYS A 166 -0.16 14.09 4.86
CA CYS A 166 -0.43 12.81 5.52
C CYS A 166 -1.76 12.26 5.03
N PHE A 167 -1.78 10.97 4.69
CA PHE A 167 -2.97 10.22 4.31
C PHE A 167 -3.09 8.95 5.15
N CYS A 168 -4.31 8.56 5.46
CA CYS A 168 -4.66 7.40 6.27
C CYS A 168 -5.62 6.50 5.49
N ASP A 169 -5.50 5.19 5.67
CA ASP A 169 -6.48 4.26 5.14
C ASP A 169 -6.31 2.87 5.76
N ASN A 170 -7.27 1.98 5.48
CA ASN A 170 -7.16 0.54 5.75
C ASN A 170 -6.74 -0.24 4.49
N SER A 171 -6.45 0.44 3.38
CA SER A 171 -5.95 -0.13 2.14
C SER A 171 -4.94 0.79 1.44
N TYR A 172 -4.07 0.22 0.60
CA TYR A 172 -3.07 0.99 -0.16
C TYR A 172 -2.67 0.24 -1.43
N GLY A 173 -1.89 0.87 -2.31
CA GLY A 173 -1.28 0.26 -3.49
C GLY A 173 -2.22 0.00 -4.66
N LYS A 174 -3.36 0.71 -4.73
CA LYS A 174 -4.33 0.67 -5.84
C LYS A 174 -3.68 0.92 -7.20
N TYR A 175 -2.67 1.78 -7.26
CA TYR A 175 -1.98 2.15 -8.50
C TYR A 175 -0.59 1.49 -8.64
N GLY A 176 -0.26 0.60 -7.70
CA GLY A 176 0.97 -0.17 -7.72
C GLY A 176 2.18 0.52 -7.09
N ALA A 177 3.17 -0.31 -6.78
CA ALA A 177 4.45 0.11 -6.24
C ALA A 177 5.36 0.72 -7.30
N ARG A 178 6.30 1.55 -6.83
CA ARG A 178 7.38 2.17 -7.60
C ARG A 178 8.71 2.03 -6.87
N SER A 179 9.78 2.43 -7.55
CA SER A 179 11.09 2.53 -6.92
C SER A 179 11.05 3.54 -5.78
N ASP A 180 11.73 3.24 -4.68
CA ASP A 180 11.88 4.18 -3.55
C ASP A 180 12.56 5.48 -3.97
N SER A 181 13.31 5.48 -5.08
CA SER A 181 13.90 6.69 -5.66
C SER A 181 12.86 7.72 -6.12
N GLU A 182 11.61 7.32 -6.38
CA GLU A 182 10.51 8.24 -6.70
C GLU A 182 9.84 8.85 -5.45
N CYS A 183 10.12 8.30 -4.27
CA CYS A 183 9.66 8.79 -2.97
C CYS A 183 10.82 9.40 -2.18
N ASN A 184 11.46 10.42 -2.76
CA ASN A 184 12.73 10.98 -2.30
C ASN A 184 12.63 12.43 -1.75
N MET A 185 11.43 12.99 -1.61
CA MET A 185 11.26 14.33 -1.02
C MET A 185 11.48 14.27 0.49
N HIS A 186 12.28 15.18 1.02
CA HIS A 186 12.52 15.25 2.46
C HIS A 186 11.28 15.81 3.17
N CYS A 187 10.95 15.29 4.35
CA CYS A 187 9.83 15.80 5.12
C CYS A 187 10.05 17.27 5.54
N ASN A 188 8.99 18.06 5.56
CA ASN A 188 9.06 19.46 5.97
C ASN A 188 9.32 19.62 7.47
N GLY A 189 8.76 18.75 8.30
CA GLY A 189 8.99 18.75 9.75
C GLY A 189 10.20 17.94 10.20
N ASP A 190 10.79 17.13 9.31
CA ASP A 190 12.00 16.36 9.59
C ASP A 190 12.80 16.10 8.32
N ARG A 191 13.80 16.95 8.07
CA ARG A 191 14.68 16.84 6.89
C ARG A 191 15.55 15.57 6.90
N SER A 192 15.57 14.77 7.97
CA SER A 192 16.30 13.50 7.97
C SER A 192 15.49 12.31 7.46
N SER A 193 14.20 12.52 7.20
CA SER A 193 13.25 11.50 6.74
C SER A 193 12.68 11.85 5.35
N LEU A 194 12.23 10.83 4.63
CA LEU A 194 11.58 10.99 3.32
C LEU A 194 10.05 10.92 3.45
N CYS A 195 9.36 11.88 2.82
CA CYS A 195 7.92 12.07 2.84
C CYS A 195 7.33 12.14 1.42
N GLY A 196 7.54 11.07 0.67
CA GLY A 196 6.93 10.81 -0.62
C GLY A 196 7.57 11.56 -1.77
N GLY A 197 6.75 11.88 -2.76
CA GLY A 197 7.11 12.63 -3.95
C GLY A 197 5.85 13.21 -4.60
N PRO A 198 5.97 13.92 -5.75
CA PRO A 198 4.81 14.34 -6.52
C PRO A 198 3.98 13.12 -6.91
N TRP A 199 2.75 13.01 -6.37
CA TRP A 199 1.87 11.85 -6.56
C TRP A 199 2.54 10.51 -6.21
N ARG A 200 3.37 10.51 -5.17
CA ARG A 200 4.06 9.34 -4.65
C ARG A 200 3.97 9.30 -3.12
N ASN A 201 3.55 8.16 -2.60
CA ASN A 201 3.40 7.91 -1.17
C ASN A 201 4.53 7.01 -0.67
N ASN A 202 5.29 7.43 0.34
CA ASN A 202 5.93 6.45 1.21
C ASN A 202 4.84 5.90 2.13
N VAL A 203 4.51 4.61 2.00
CA VAL A 203 3.45 3.98 2.78
C VAL A 203 4.03 3.15 3.92
N TYR A 204 3.38 3.21 5.07
CA TYR A 204 3.79 2.56 6.30
C TYR A 204 2.59 1.87 6.96
N ALA A 205 2.84 0.78 7.69
CA ALA A 205 1.90 0.23 8.66
C ALA A 205 1.92 1.07 9.94
N THR A 206 0.74 1.31 10.55
CA THR A 206 0.64 2.09 11.81
C THR A 206 1.04 1.30 13.06
N GLY A 207 1.04 -0.03 12.96
CA GLY A 207 1.30 -0.91 14.10
C GLY A 207 0.11 -1.12 15.03
N LEU A 208 -1.10 -0.81 14.57
CA LEU A 208 -2.30 -1.32 15.22
C LEU A 208 -2.25 -2.86 15.17
N LYS A 209 -2.08 -3.49 16.34
CA LYS A 209 -2.41 -4.91 16.48
C LYS A 209 -3.93 -4.99 16.33
N ALA A 210 -4.39 -5.60 15.25
CA ALA A 210 -5.81 -5.87 15.10
C ALA A 210 -6.25 -6.77 16.27
N THR A 211 -6.95 -6.21 17.24
CA THR A 211 -7.77 -7.00 18.17
C THR A 211 -8.94 -7.54 17.37
N VAL A 212 -8.71 -8.67 16.72
CA VAL A 212 -9.76 -9.51 16.18
C VAL A 212 -9.63 -10.86 16.87
N SER A 213 -10.66 -11.21 17.62
CA SER A 213 -10.94 -12.55 18.12
C SER A 213 -10.90 -13.54 16.95
N ILE A 214 -9.85 -14.36 16.89
CA ILE A 214 -9.75 -15.45 15.91
C ILE A 214 -10.50 -16.64 16.49
N SER A 215 -11.65 -16.98 15.91
CA SER A 215 -12.17 -18.35 15.97
C SER A 215 -11.29 -19.24 15.10
N ALA A 216 -10.83 -20.36 15.65
CA ALA A 216 -9.80 -21.25 15.12
C ALA A 216 -10.23 -22.11 13.91
N THR A 217 -11.23 -21.69 13.12
CA THR A 217 -11.71 -22.42 11.94
C THR A 217 -11.46 -21.55 10.70
N GLY A 218 -11.11 -22.12 9.53
CA GLY A 218 -10.86 -21.36 8.28
C GLY A 218 -12.09 -20.63 7.68
N LYS A 219 -13.26 -20.76 8.30
CA LYS A 219 -14.55 -20.16 7.92
C LYS A 219 -14.55 -18.62 7.74
N PRO A 220 -13.82 -17.82 8.55
CA PRO A 220 -13.82 -16.36 8.45
C PRO A 220 -13.31 -15.82 7.12
N ILE A 221 -12.43 -16.54 6.42
CA ILE A 221 -11.77 -16.02 5.20
C ILE A 221 -12.72 -16.11 4.00
N ARG A 222 -13.35 -17.27 3.76
CA ARG A 222 -14.34 -17.45 2.70
C ARG A 222 -15.49 -16.46 2.81
N ASP A 223 -16.03 -16.29 4.01
CA ASP A 223 -17.14 -15.38 4.26
C ASP A 223 -16.72 -13.91 4.03
N SER A 224 -15.45 -13.57 4.32
CA SER A 224 -14.88 -12.25 4.02
C SER A 224 -14.73 -12.01 2.50
N ILE A 225 -14.34 -13.02 1.72
CA ILE A 225 -14.30 -12.94 0.25
C ILE A 225 -15.72 -12.73 -0.27
N ALA A 226 -16.68 -13.52 0.20
CA ALA A 226 -18.08 -13.41 -0.20
C ALA A 226 -18.68 -12.04 0.15
N ALA A 227 -18.38 -11.49 1.33
CA ALA A 227 -18.80 -10.15 1.71
C ALA A 227 -18.17 -9.08 0.80
N LYS A 228 -16.88 -9.21 0.47
CA LYS A 228 -16.19 -8.25 -0.40
C LYS A 228 -16.70 -8.30 -1.83
N VAL A 229 -16.92 -9.49 -2.40
CA VAL A 229 -17.55 -9.67 -3.73
C VAL A 229 -18.94 -9.01 -3.73
N ARG A 230 -19.77 -9.26 -2.72
CA ARG A 230 -21.09 -8.61 -2.61
C ARG A 230 -21.00 -7.08 -2.47
N SER A 231 -20.00 -6.55 -1.76
CA SER A 231 -19.82 -5.09 -1.65
C SER A 231 -19.43 -4.41 -2.97
N MET A 232 -18.92 -5.18 -3.93
CA MET A 232 -18.43 -4.68 -5.22
C MET A 232 -19.41 -4.95 -6.37
N SER A 233 -20.49 -5.70 -6.14
CA SER A 233 -21.60 -5.77 -7.09
C SER A 233 -22.32 -4.42 -7.07
N ALA A 234 -21.81 -3.47 -7.86
CA ALA A 234 -22.54 -2.25 -8.12
C ALA A 234 -23.83 -2.61 -8.87
N ALA A 235 -24.94 -1.98 -8.49
CA ALA A 235 -26.14 -2.01 -9.28
C ALA A 235 -25.81 -1.49 -10.68
N ILE A 236 -26.22 -2.23 -11.71
CA ILE A 236 -26.05 -1.82 -13.09
C ILE A 236 -26.72 -0.44 -13.25
N PRO A 237 -26.00 0.62 -13.68
CA PRO A 237 -26.61 1.93 -13.88
C PRO A 237 -27.81 1.83 -14.84
N ALA A 238 -28.86 2.61 -14.58
CA ALA A 238 -30.01 2.69 -15.48
C ALA A 238 -29.52 2.98 -16.92
N GLY A 239 -29.92 2.14 -17.87
CA GLY A 239 -29.50 2.21 -19.28
C GLY A 239 -28.42 1.21 -19.72
N VAL A 240 -27.90 0.37 -18.83
CA VAL A 240 -26.88 -0.65 -19.17
C VAL A 240 -27.46 -2.05 -19.44
N VAL A 241 -28.76 -2.28 -19.26
CA VAL A 241 -29.40 -3.59 -19.53
C VAL A 241 -30.01 -3.62 -20.95
N CYS A 242 -29.34 -4.40 -21.80
CA CYS A 242 -29.48 -4.66 -23.24
C CYS A 242 -30.86 -4.43 -23.90
N SER A 243 -30.87 -3.66 -25.00
CA SER A 243 -31.74 -3.98 -26.16
C SER A 243 -31.31 -3.41 -27.52
N SER A 244 -30.27 -2.57 -27.62
CA SER A 244 -29.51 -2.36 -28.88
C SER A 244 -28.19 -1.64 -28.55
N CYS A 245 -26.99 -2.21 -28.65
CA CYS A 245 -26.19 -2.24 -29.87
C CYS A 245 -24.67 -2.32 -29.54
N LEU A 246 -24.22 -2.93 -28.43
CA LEU A 246 -22.77 -2.98 -28.13
C LEU A 246 -22.22 -4.37 -27.86
N ILE A 247 -22.97 -5.26 -27.19
CA ILE A 247 -22.56 -6.64 -26.92
C ILE A 247 -23.61 -7.60 -27.50
N THR A 248 -23.19 -8.63 -28.22
CA THR A 248 -24.09 -9.67 -28.76
C THR A 248 -24.13 -10.92 -27.90
N SER A 249 -23.03 -11.27 -27.25
CA SER A 249 -22.91 -12.48 -26.43
C SER A 249 -21.77 -12.35 -25.43
N PHE A 250 -21.92 -13.04 -24.30
CA PHE A 250 -20.83 -13.28 -23.36
C PHE A 250 -20.28 -14.69 -23.53
N ARG A 251 -18.96 -14.81 -23.40
CA ARG A 251 -18.26 -16.08 -23.24
C ARG A 251 -17.50 -16.03 -21.92
N ARG A 252 -17.95 -16.86 -20.98
CA ARG A 252 -17.31 -17.06 -19.68
C ARG A 252 -16.17 -18.05 -19.85
N GLN A 253 -14.97 -17.73 -19.37
CA GLN A 253 -13.89 -18.70 -19.24
C GLN A 253 -13.92 -19.39 -17.88
N ASN A 254 -13.12 -20.45 -17.72
CA ASN A 254 -13.03 -21.19 -16.47
C ASN A 254 -12.61 -20.29 -15.32
N VAL A 255 -13.30 -20.43 -14.19
CA VAL A 255 -12.93 -19.78 -12.94
C VAL A 255 -11.77 -20.54 -12.33
N ILE A 256 -10.71 -19.82 -11.96
CA ILE A 256 -9.54 -20.38 -11.31
C ILE A 256 -9.60 -20.02 -9.83
N HIS A 257 -9.53 -21.04 -8.98
CA HIS A 257 -9.41 -20.92 -7.54
C HIS A 257 -7.96 -21.22 -7.15
N ARG A 258 -7.34 -20.36 -6.35
CA ARG A 258 -6.03 -20.63 -5.75
C ARG A 258 -6.10 -20.40 -4.26
N SER A 259 -5.61 -21.39 -3.54
CA SER A 259 -5.56 -21.38 -2.10
C SER A 259 -4.21 -21.87 -1.66
N ASP A 260 -3.55 -21.06 -0.83
CA ASP A 260 -2.17 -21.31 -0.44
C ASP A 260 -2.04 -21.08 1.06
N SER A 261 -1.35 -22.00 1.73
CA SER A 261 -0.86 -21.77 3.09
C SER A 261 0.63 -22.01 3.16
N PHE A 262 1.37 -21.00 3.63
CA PHE A 262 2.82 -21.06 3.69
C PHE A 262 3.38 -20.18 4.81
N PRO A 263 4.59 -20.47 5.31
CA PRO A 263 5.26 -19.63 6.30
C PRO A 263 5.54 -18.23 5.76
N VAL A 264 5.49 -17.22 6.63
CA VAL A 264 5.78 -15.81 6.27
C VAL A 264 7.15 -15.65 5.61
N SER A 265 8.13 -16.46 6.01
CA SER A 265 9.47 -16.48 5.40
C SER A 265 9.46 -16.77 3.89
N GLN A 266 8.47 -17.52 3.40
CA GLN A 266 8.34 -17.86 1.98
C GLN A 266 7.53 -16.83 1.18
N LEU A 267 6.95 -15.82 1.82
CA LEU A 267 6.05 -14.88 1.17
C LEU A 267 6.66 -14.20 -0.05
N ASN A 268 7.92 -13.74 0.04
CA ASN A 268 8.59 -13.07 -1.08
C ASN A 268 8.80 -14.00 -2.29
N ALA A 269 9.18 -15.25 -2.04
CA ALA A 269 9.37 -16.24 -3.10
C ALA A 269 8.03 -16.63 -3.76
N ARG A 270 6.95 -16.74 -2.96
CA ARG A 270 5.61 -17.09 -3.45
C ARG A 270 4.95 -15.97 -4.24
N MET A 271 5.28 -14.71 -3.95
CA MET A 271 4.63 -13.54 -4.54
C MET A 271 4.71 -13.49 -6.07
N SER A 272 5.76 -14.03 -6.71
CA SER A 272 5.99 -13.96 -8.16
C SER A 272 4.82 -14.44 -9.02
N HIS A 273 4.03 -15.41 -8.53
CA HIS A 273 2.92 -16.02 -9.25
C HIS A 273 1.63 -15.18 -9.21
N TYR A 274 1.55 -14.17 -8.35
CA TYR A 274 0.34 -13.35 -8.20
C TYR A 274 0.44 -12.04 -8.99
N PRO A 275 -0.70 -11.44 -9.37
CA PRO A 275 -0.74 -10.13 -10.01
C PRO A 275 -0.03 -9.04 -9.20
N ALA A 276 0.39 -7.97 -9.87
CA ALA A 276 1.20 -6.92 -9.23
C ALA A 276 0.49 -6.27 -8.04
N SER A 277 -0.82 -6.02 -8.14
CA SER A 277 -1.62 -5.46 -7.03
C SER A 277 -1.65 -6.39 -5.81
N ALA A 278 -1.72 -7.71 -6.04
CA ALA A 278 -1.66 -8.72 -5.00
C ALA A 278 -0.31 -8.70 -4.31
N ARG A 279 0.80 -8.77 -5.06
CA ARG A 279 2.17 -8.73 -4.49
C ARG A 279 2.35 -7.53 -3.56
N ASN A 280 1.93 -6.36 -4.00
CA ASN A 280 2.07 -5.11 -3.25
C ASN A 280 1.33 -5.13 -1.91
N LYS A 281 0.11 -5.68 -1.90
CA LYS A 281 -0.71 -5.77 -0.70
C LYS A 281 -0.31 -6.92 0.22
N LEU A 282 0.18 -8.02 -0.35
CA LEU A 282 0.67 -9.18 0.40
C LEU A 282 1.92 -8.84 1.23
N LYS A 283 2.75 -7.89 0.78
CA LYS A 283 3.89 -7.39 1.57
C LYS A 283 3.50 -6.97 2.99
N ALA A 284 2.31 -6.38 3.20
CA ALA A 284 1.85 -5.98 4.53
C ALA A 284 1.82 -7.12 5.55
N LEU A 285 1.63 -8.36 5.09
CA LEU A 285 1.52 -9.52 5.97
C LEU A 285 2.84 -9.87 6.66
N HIS A 286 3.99 -9.42 6.14
CA HIS A 286 5.28 -9.59 6.83
C HIS A 286 5.32 -8.93 8.21
N PHE A 287 4.44 -7.96 8.48
CA PHE A 287 4.67 -7.00 9.55
C PHE A 287 3.68 -7.09 10.73
N GLY A 288 2.58 -7.85 10.61
CA GLY A 288 1.59 -7.98 11.69
C GLY A 288 1.24 -9.43 12.02
N ALA A 289 1.36 -9.82 13.29
CA ALA A 289 0.70 -11.04 13.78
C ALA A 289 -0.82 -10.84 13.62
N ASN A 290 -1.49 -11.72 12.87
CA ASN A 290 -2.93 -11.62 12.60
C ASN A 290 -3.34 -10.54 11.57
N ALA A 291 -2.38 -10.05 10.77
CA ALA A 291 -2.66 -9.10 9.69
C ALA A 291 -3.59 -9.68 8.61
N LYS A 292 -4.52 -8.86 8.11
CA LYS A 292 -5.43 -9.19 6.99
C LYS A 292 -5.25 -8.18 5.87
N THR A 293 -5.33 -8.63 4.63
CA THR A 293 -5.32 -7.75 3.46
C THR A 293 -6.20 -8.32 2.35
N THR A 294 -6.78 -7.44 1.53
CA THR A 294 -7.58 -7.80 0.37
C THR A 294 -7.03 -7.11 -0.87
N PHE A 295 -6.92 -7.82 -1.98
CA PHE A 295 -6.44 -7.29 -3.24
C PHE A 295 -7.41 -7.58 -4.38
N GLU A 296 -7.35 -6.68 -5.36
CA GLU A 296 -8.11 -6.76 -6.59
C GLU A 296 -7.19 -6.30 -7.72
N ASP A 297 -7.29 -6.96 -8.86
CA ASP A 297 -6.70 -6.49 -10.12
C ASP A 297 -7.71 -6.71 -11.23
N SER A 298 -7.82 -5.76 -12.15
CA SER A 298 -8.62 -5.98 -13.35
C SER A 298 -7.97 -5.31 -14.56
N LYS A 299 -7.99 -6.02 -15.69
CA LYS A 299 -7.49 -5.54 -16.96
C LYS A 299 -8.57 -5.74 -18.01
N ILE A 300 -8.95 -4.65 -18.68
CA ILE A 300 -9.84 -4.68 -19.84
C ILE A 300 -9.01 -4.57 -21.13
N ASP A 301 -9.34 -5.40 -22.12
CA ASP A 301 -8.86 -5.30 -23.50
C ASP A 301 -10.08 -5.11 -24.42
N ILE A 302 -10.13 -4.00 -25.15
CA ILE A 302 -11.21 -3.71 -26.08
C ILE A 302 -10.64 -3.72 -27.50
N ARG A 303 -11.15 -4.66 -28.29
CA ARG A 303 -10.84 -4.82 -29.71
C ARG A 303 -12.06 -4.47 -30.55
N PRO A 304 -11.92 -4.34 -31.88
CA PRO A 304 -13.03 -3.94 -32.73
C PRO A 304 -14.26 -4.87 -32.65
N ASN A 305 -14.06 -6.17 -32.44
CA ASN A 305 -15.12 -7.19 -32.45
C ASN A 305 -15.37 -7.86 -31.09
N HIS A 306 -14.50 -7.65 -30.11
CA HIS A 306 -14.62 -8.29 -28.81
C HIS A 306 -14.02 -7.42 -27.72
N ALA A 307 -14.52 -7.56 -26.50
CA ALA A 307 -13.88 -7.05 -25.31
C ALA A 307 -13.64 -8.20 -24.34
N SER A 308 -12.58 -8.12 -23.55
CA SER A 308 -12.33 -9.08 -22.47
C SER A 308 -11.95 -8.35 -21.20
N LYS A 309 -12.39 -8.88 -20.06
CA LYS A 309 -12.03 -8.41 -18.74
C LYS A 309 -11.49 -9.56 -17.93
N ASN A 310 -10.21 -9.47 -17.59
CA ASN A 310 -9.54 -10.39 -16.69
C ASN A 310 -9.54 -9.78 -15.30
N THR A 311 -10.13 -10.48 -14.33
CA THR A 311 -10.31 -9.97 -12.96
C THR A 311 -9.79 -10.99 -11.96
N TYR A 312 -9.02 -10.50 -10.99
CA TYR A 312 -8.50 -11.25 -9.85
C TYR A 312 -9.01 -10.63 -8.57
N PHE A 313 -9.47 -11.47 -7.66
CA PHE A 313 -9.89 -11.07 -6.34
C PHE A 313 -9.28 -12.00 -5.30
N GLY A 314 -8.75 -11.45 -4.21
CA GLY A 314 -8.24 -12.30 -3.15
C GLY A 314 -8.13 -11.63 -1.80
N ILE A 315 -8.02 -12.49 -0.80
CA ILE A 315 -7.80 -12.14 0.59
C ILE A 315 -6.62 -12.94 1.10
N ALA A 316 -5.87 -12.33 2.00
CA ALA A 316 -4.82 -13.00 2.71
C ALA A 316 -4.86 -12.63 4.18
N HIS A 317 -4.62 -13.62 5.02
CA HIS A 317 -4.55 -13.46 6.46
C HIS A 317 -3.31 -14.18 6.97
N ARG A 318 -2.49 -13.47 7.73
CA ARG A 318 -1.39 -14.08 8.48
C ARG A 318 -1.89 -14.50 9.85
N SER A 319 -1.83 -15.77 10.20
CA SER A 319 -1.99 -16.22 11.58
C SER A 319 -0.64 -16.68 12.12
N ASN A 320 -0.15 -16.05 13.18
CA ASN A 320 1.19 -16.31 13.74
C ASN A 320 2.29 -16.21 12.67
N ASN A 321 2.93 -17.33 12.33
CA ASN A 321 4.00 -17.40 11.33
C ASN A 321 3.54 -18.00 9.98
N HIS A 322 2.24 -18.22 9.80
CA HIS A 322 1.66 -18.74 8.55
C HIS A 322 0.76 -17.71 7.88
N ILE A 323 0.85 -17.64 6.56
CA ILE A 323 -0.07 -16.92 5.71
C ILE A 323 -1.06 -17.92 5.13
N ARG A 324 -2.33 -17.56 5.15
CA ARG A 324 -3.41 -18.22 4.41
C ARG A 324 -3.93 -17.25 3.37
N LEU A 325 -3.91 -17.68 2.12
CA LEU A 325 -4.33 -16.90 0.96
C LEU A 325 -5.46 -17.64 0.27
N GLY A 326 -6.52 -16.91 -0.07
CA GLY A 326 -7.55 -17.37 -0.99
C GLY A 326 -7.70 -16.36 -2.12
N MET A 327 -7.67 -16.83 -3.36
CA MET A 327 -7.84 -16.03 -4.57
C MET A 327 -8.80 -16.73 -5.54
N ILE A 328 -9.63 -15.92 -6.19
CA ILE A 328 -10.48 -16.31 -7.31
C ILE A 328 -10.17 -15.40 -8.49
N SER A 329 -10.11 -15.96 -9.69
CA SER A 329 -9.90 -15.18 -10.90
C SER A 329 -10.73 -15.72 -12.05
N THR A 330 -11.17 -14.82 -12.92
CA THR A 330 -11.96 -15.17 -14.11
C THR A 330 -11.68 -14.21 -15.25
N ILE A 331 -11.94 -14.68 -16.46
CA ILE A 331 -11.90 -13.88 -17.68
C ILE A 331 -13.29 -13.93 -18.31
N ILE A 332 -13.92 -12.76 -18.43
CA ILE A 332 -15.17 -12.59 -19.16
C ILE A 332 -14.86 -11.98 -20.51
N THR A 333 -15.28 -12.63 -21.59
CA THR A 333 -15.19 -12.09 -22.95
C THR A 333 -16.59 -11.74 -23.44
N ALA A 334 -16.72 -10.67 -24.20
CA ALA A 334 -17.96 -10.24 -24.83
C ALA A 334 -17.70 -10.00 -26.33
N THR A 335 -18.56 -10.52 -27.19
CA THR A 335 -18.56 -10.18 -28.62
C THR A 335 -19.26 -8.85 -28.81
N LEU A 336 -18.66 -7.92 -29.56
CA LEU A 336 -19.16 -6.57 -29.72
C LEU A 336 -19.88 -6.35 -31.05
N VAL A 337 -20.89 -5.48 -31.02
CA VAL A 337 -21.64 -5.06 -32.21
C VAL A 337 -20.85 -4.03 -33.00
N HIS A 338 -20.62 -4.30 -34.27
CA HIS A 338 -19.95 -3.38 -35.18
C HIS A 338 -20.69 -2.04 -35.30
N LYS A 339 -19.93 -0.95 -35.17
CA LYS A 339 -20.43 0.42 -35.36
C LYS A 339 -19.98 1.00 -36.69
N PHE A 340 -20.86 1.80 -37.30
CA PHE A 340 -20.62 2.45 -38.58
C PHE A 340 -21.06 3.91 -38.55
N ASN A 341 -20.33 4.76 -39.27
CA ASN A 341 -20.79 6.06 -39.72
C ASN A 341 -21.47 5.90 -41.08
N VAL A 342 -22.58 6.61 -41.31
CA VAL A 342 -23.30 6.61 -42.59
C VAL A 342 -23.03 7.92 -43.29
N PHE A 343 -22.52 7.85 -44.51
CA PHE A 343 -22.24 9.00 -45.37
C PHE A 343 -23.06 8.90 -46.65
N ASN A 344 -23.60 10.02 -47.12
CA ASN A 344 -24.29 10.08 -48.41
C ASN A 344 -23.29 10.45 -49.50
N LYS A 345 -23.08 9.55 -50.46
CA LYS A 345 -22.25 9.81 -51.65
C LYS A 345 -23.14 9.90 -52.88
N ARG A 346 -23.04 11.02 -53.60
CA ARG A 346 -23.70 11.20 -54.90
C ARG A 346 -22.86 10.51 -55.97
N VAL A 347 -23.42 9.54 -56.66
CA VAL A 347 -22.77 8.83 -57.76
C VAL A 347 -23.54 9.14 -59.04
N CYS A 348 -22.85 9.71 -60.01
CA CYS A 348 -23.40 10.02 -61.32
C CYS A 348 -22.81 9.06 -62.36
N ARG A 349 -23.66 8.48 -63.20
CA ARG A 349 -23.22 7.68 -64.36
C ARG A 349 -23.86 8.26 -65.62
N LYS A 350 -23.09 8.30 -66.71
CA LYS A 350 -23.62 8.60 -68.05
C LYS A 350 -24.47 7.43 -68.52
N VAL A 351 -25.71 7.73 -68.93
CA VAL A 351 -26.61 6.79 -69.58
C VAL A 351 -27.06 7.45 -70.88
N PHE A 352 -26.66 6.90 -72.02
CA PHE A 352 -26.71 7.57 -73.33
C PHE A 352 -26.03 8.95 -73.28
N PHE A 353 -26.80 10.05 -73.41
CA PHE A 353 -26.32 11.43 -73.46
C PHE A 353 -26.58 12.22 -72.17
N TRP A 354 -27.15 11.60 -71.13
CA TRP A 354 -27.56 12.26 -69.88
C TRP A 354 -26.80 11.72 -68.66
N ASN A 355 -26.43 12.61 -67.73
CA ASN A 355 -25.88 12.22 -66.43
C ASN A 355 -27.01 11.93 -65.44
N ARG A 356 -27.23 10.65 -65.12
CA ARG A 356 -28.11 10.29 -64.00
C ARG A 356 -27.30 10.17 -62.72
N CYS A 357 -27.68 10.96 -61.72
CA CYS A 357 -27.09 10.92 -60.39
C CYS A 357 -28.05 10.27 -59.39
N LYS A 358 -27.52 9.36 -58.56
CA LYS A 358 -28.24 8.81 -57.39
C LYS A 358 -27.41 8.99 -56.13
N ASN A 359 -28.10 9.23 -55.01
CA ASN A 359 -27.47 9.24 -53.70
C ASN A 359 -27.40 7.81 -53.17
N HIS A 360 -26.22 7.41 -52.73
CA HIS A 360 -25.98 6.11 -52.10
C HIS A 360 -25.49 6.33 -50.67
N ALA A 361 -26.10 5.63 -49.72
CA ALA A 361 -25.60 5.57 -48.35
C ALA A 361 -24.41 4.60 -48.28
N ILE A 362 -23.27 5.09 -47.83
CA ILE A 362 -22.05 4.29 -47.60
C ILE A 362 -21.86 4.16 -46.10
N LYS A 363 -21.65 2.92 -45.64
CA LYS A 363 -21.34 2.62 -44.24
C LYS A 363 -19.84 2.44 -44.08
N GLN A 364 -19.20 3.28 -43.26
CA GLN A 364 -17.80 3.13 -42.89
C GLN A 364 -17.69 2.73 -41.43
N ARG A 365 -16.88 1.73 -41.11
CA ARG A 365 -16.73 1.25 -39.74
C ARG A 365 -16.12 2.32 -38.83
N ARG A 366 -16.68 2.50 -37.62
CA ARG A 366 -16.12 3.34 -36.56
C ARG A 366 -15.76 2.52 -35.32
N GLY A 367 -14.86 3.06 -34.49
CA GLY A 367 -14.60 2.56 -33.15
C GLY A 367 -15.68 2.95 -32.15
N TYR A 368 -15.47 2.58 -30.88
CA TYR A 368 -16.35 2.94 -29.76
C TYR A 368 -15.88 4.25 -29.13
N ASN A 369 -16.82 5.10 -28.74
CA ASN A 369 -16.50 6.31 -27.97
C ASN A 369 -16.30 5.99 -26.48
N GLY A 370 -15.81 6.96 -25.71
CA GLY A 370 -15.51 6.76 -24.28
C GLY A 370 -16.72 6.35 -23.42
N ASN A 371 -17.94 6.76 -23.79
CA ASN A 371 -19.14 6.35 -23.07
C ASN A 371 -19.52 4.90 -23.37
N GLU A 372 -19.47 4.50 -24.65
CA GLU A 372 -19.69 3.12 -25.08
C GLU A 372 -18.65 2.18 -24.43
N ILE A 373 -17.39 2.61 -24.32
CA ILE A 373 -16.33 1.86 -23.63
C ILE A 373 -16.66 1.65 -22.14
N ARG A 374 -17.12 2.69 -21.43
CA ARG A 374 -17.54 2.57 -20.02
C ARG A 374 -18.73 1.63 -19.85
N GLN A 375 -19.68 1.65 -20.78
CA GLN A 375 -20.82 0.73 -20.77
C GLN A 375 -20.38 -0.73 -20.98
N ILE A 376 -19.45 -0.97 -21.92
CA ILE A 376 -18.86 -2.31 -22.13
C ILE A 376 -18.14 -2.79 -20.87
N ASP A 377 -17.34 -1.94 -20.23
CA ASP A 377 -16.63 -2.30 -18.99
C ASP A 377 -17.59 -2.60 -17.84
N ALA A 378 -18.63 -1.78 -17.66
CA ALA A 378 -19.66 -2.02 -16.63
C ALA A 378 -20.41 -3.34 -16.85
N ALA A 379 -20.73 -3.68 -18.10
CA ALA A 379 -21.38 -4.95 -18.44
C ALA A 379 -20.46 -6.15 -18.15
N LEU A 380 -19.18 -6.07 -18.55
CA LEU A 380 -18.18 -7.10 -18.23
C LEU A 380 -17.95 -7.25 -16.73
N GLN A 381 -17.93 -6.14 -15.97
CA GLN A 381 -17.84 -6.17 -14.52
C GLN A 381 -19.04 -6.87 -13.90
N SER A 382 -20.25 -6.52 -14.31
CA SER A 382 -21.48 -7.14 -13.79
C SER A 382 -21.45 -8.65 -14.00
N GLU A 383 -21.08 -9.09 -15.19
CA GLU A 383 -21.02 -10.52 -15.51
C GLU A 383 -19.90 -11.23 -14.73
N THR A 384 -18.75 -10.57 -14.53
CA THR A 384 -17.66 -11.06 -13.68
C THR A 384 -18.16 -11.33 -12.26
N MET A 385 -18.90 -10.37 -11.67
CA MET A 385 -19.41 -10.48 -10.31
C MET A 385 -20.47 -11.58 -10.17
N ARG A 386 -21.29 -11.78 -11.20
CA ARG A 386 -22.25 -12.89 -11.28
C ARG A 386 -21.53 -14.24 -11.23
N VAL A 387 -20.52 -14.41 -12.08
CA VAL A 387 -19.68 -15.63 -12.13
C VAL A 387 -18.95 -15.86 -10.81
N PHE A 388 -18.38 -14.82 -10.19
CA PHE A 388 -17.75 -14.97 -8.89
C PHE A 388 -18.75 -15.44 -7.83
N THR A 389 -19.92 -14.83 -7.75
CA THR A 389 -20.95 -15.19 -6.77
C THR A 389 -21.38 -16.66 -6.90
N GLU A 390 -21.53 -17.15 -8.13
CA GLU A 390 -21.84 -18.56 -8.41
C GLU A 390 -20.73 -19.53 -7.96
N ASN A 391 -19.46 -19.10 -7.98
CA ASN A 391 -18.30 -19.96 -7.76
C ASN A 391 -17.63 -19.77 -6.39
N LEU A 392 -18.16 -18.88 -5.53
CA LEU A 392 -17.60 -18.62 -4.20
C LEU A 392 -17.52 -19.88 -3.31
N GLY A 393 -18.39 -20.86 -3.53
CA GLY A 393 -18.42 -22.12 -2.78
C GLY A 393 -17.17 -22.99 -2.96
N HIS A 394 -16.40 -22.80 -4.04
CA HIS A 394 -15.23 -23.61 -4.39
C HIS A 394 -13.89 -23.07 -3.85
N ILE A 395 -13.89 -21.93 -3.15
CA ILE A 395 -12.68 -21.40 -2.51
C ILE A 395 -12.53 -22.03 -1.12
N HIS A 396 -11.49 -22.86 -0.95
CA HIS A 396 -11.12 -23.46 0.32
C HIS A 396 -9.91 -22.73 0.91
N VAL A 397 -9.91 -22.26 2.17
CA VAL A 397 -8.75 -21.56 2.77
C VAL A 397 -8.36 -22.16 4.11
#